data_AF-A0A5B9EI23-F1
#
_entry.id   AF-A0A5B9EI23-F1
#
_cell.length_a   1.000
_cell.length_b   1.000
_cell.length_c   1.000
_cell.angle_alpha   90.00
_cell.angle_beta   90.00
_cell.angle_gamma   90.00
#
_symmetry.space_group_name_H-M   'P 1'
#
loop_
_entity.id
_entity.type
_entity.pdbx_description
1 polymer ?
#
loop_
_entity_poly.entity_id
_entity_poly.type
_entity_poly.pdbx_seq_one_letter_code
_entity_poly.pdbx_strand_id
1 'polypeptide(L)'
;MKTKMLFAPFMAIALASTVAAQNTKAFLGRWDMTVTPATGKPYPQWIELTENGGKIEGRVQPRGGGWHPISDAHIESSKLIVAVGEATNWELTSPSAGKLTGIEKHGNTDGPALAGVKAPSLDRPMPKKWTKPRPIFDGKDLKGWEPIGNVDNSKWVARNGELVNDNPEVPGQRTHGAANIMTTEKFQDFKLHIEVNCPEGGNSGIYLRGRYEVQVGTEGGKLPSHEMGAIYSHYPPPAGSELGLGKWTTFDITLVGRHVTVLRDGKVYHDNVEIPGPTGGALDSNEAEPGPFYLQGDHHGVIEYRNITISVPAK
;
A
#
# COMPACT_ATOMS: atom_id res chain seq x y z
N MET A 1 33.98 -5.31 -68.39
CA MET A 1 33.05 -4.69 -67.42
C MET A 1 33.02 -5.54 -66.16
N LYS A 2 33.50 -5.01 -65.02
CA LYS A 2 33.44 -5.69 -63.71
C LYS A 2 32.26 -5.10 -62.92
N THR A 3 31.21 -5.87 -62.74
CA THR A 3 30.07 -5.49 -61.90
C THR A 3 30.36 -5.94 -60.47
N LYS A 4 30.65 -5.00 -59.57
CA LYS A 4 30.71 -5.27 -58.12
C LYS A 4 29.28 -5.21 -57.56
N MET A 5 28.75 -6.34 -57.11
CA MET A 5 27.57 -6.36 -56.24
C MET A 5 28.01 -5.91 -54.84
N LEU A 6 27.45 -4.80 -54.34
CA LEU A 6 27.51 -4.47 -52.92
C LEU A 6 26.46 -5.32 -52.19
N PHE A 7 26.93 -6.17 -51.27
CA PHE A 7 26.09 -6.72 -50.21
C PHE A 7 25.89 -5.63 -49.14
N ALA A 8 24.65 -5.19 -48.94
CA ALA A 8 24.26 -4.31 -47.85
C ALA A 8 24.12 -5.12 -46.54
N PRO A 9 24.62 -4.64 -45.38
CA PRO A 9 24.51 -5.35 -44.12
C PRO A 9 23.15 -5.10 -43.48
N PHE A 10 22.16 -5.95 -43.76
CA PHE A 10 20.84 -5.90 -43.10
C PHE A 10 20.83 -6.52 -41.68
N MET A 11 21.97 -6.97 -41.16
CA MET A 11 22.02 -7.79 -39.95
C MET A 11 22.23 -7.02 -38.64
N ALA A 12 22.63 -5.74 -38.68
CA ALA A 12 22.93 -4.95 -37.46
C ALA A 12 21.70 -4.36 -36.77
N ILE A 13 20.63 -4.04 -37.51
CA ILE A 13 19.43 -3.36 -36.97
C ILE A 13 18.54 -4.34 -36.17
N ALA A 14 18.48 -5.61 -36.57
CA ALA A 14 17.72 -6.64 -35.88
C ALA A 14 18.32 -7.03 -34.51
N LEU A 15 19.66 -7.02 -34.39
CA LEU A 15 20.35 -7.36 -33.12
C LEU A 15 20.21 -6.24 -32.07
N ALA A 16 20.39 -4.97 -32.45
CA ALA A 16 20.28 -3.85 -31.52
C ALA A 16 18.86 -3.67 -30.94
N SER A 17 17.83 -3.88 -31.77
CA SER A 17 16.43 -3.84 -31.33
C SER A 17 16.08 -4.98 -30.36
N THR A 18 16.64 -6.18 -30.57
CA THR A 18 16.43 -7.30 -29.63
C THR A 18 17.08 -7.07 -28.25
N VAL A 19 18.27 -6.46 -28.19
CA VAL A 19 18.97 -6.18 -26.92
C VAL A 19 18.28 -5.06 -26.12
N ALA A 20 17.85 -3.98 -26.79
CA ALA A 20 17.09 -2.91 -26.15
C ALA A 20 15.73 -3.42 -25.62
N ALA A 21 15.02 -4.25 -26.38
CA ALA A 21 13.76 -4.87 -25.94
C ALA A 21 13.95 -5.89 -24.80
N GLN A 22 15.09 -6.58 -24.76
CA GLN A 22 15.44 -7.50 -23.67
C GLN A 22 15.76 -6.76 -22.36
N ASN A 23 16.34 -5.55 -22.45
CA ASN A 23 16.62 -4.70 -21.29
C ASN A 23 15.33 -4.16 -20.63
N THR A 24 14.32 -3.74 -21.40
CA THR A 24 13.07 -3.19 -20.83
C THR A 24 12.30 -4.20 -19.99
N LYS A 25 12.22 -5.46 -20.45
CA LYS A 25 11.47 -6.53 -19.77
C LYS A 25 11.94 -6.80 -18.34
N ALA A 26 13.22 -6.53 -18.04
CA ALA A 26 13.77 -6.71 -16.70
C ALA A 26 13.14 -5.76 -15.67
N PHE A 27 12.57 -4.64 -16.10
CA PHE A 27 11.95 -3.64 -15.24
C PHE A 27 10.42 -3.73 -15.17
N LEU A 28 9.77 -4.39 -16.14
CA LEU A 28 8.29 -4.43 -16.20
C LEU A 28 7.68 -5.29 -15.10
N GLY A 29 6.53 -4.86 -14.58
CA GLY A 29 5.68 -5.49 -13.58
C GLY A 29 5.66 -4.70 -12.26
N ARG A 30 5.19 -5.36 -11.20
CA ARG A 30 5.04 -4.77 -9.86
C ARG A 30 6.27 -5.00 -8.99
N TRP A 31 6.64 -4.00 -8.19
CA TRP A 31 7.85 -4.00 -7.39
C TRP A 31 7.62 -3.42 -6.00
N ASP A 32 8.03 -4.19 -5.01
CA ASP A 32 8.10 -3.79 -3.62
C ASP A 32 9.39 -2.98 -3.42
N MET A 33 9.25 -1.67 -3.22
CA MET A 33 10.37 -0.75 -3.15
C MET A 33 10.67 -0.37 -1.70
N THR A 34 11.95 -0.35 -1.36
CA THR A 34 12.47 0.21 -0.11
C THR A 34 13.33 1.41 -0.44
N VAL A 35 13.01 2.54 0.17
CA VAL A 35 13.77 3.77 0.04
C VAL A 35 14.57 4.01 1.31
N THR A 36 15.87 4.23 1.15
CA THR A 36 16.81 4.43 2.26
C THR A 36 17.46 5.81 2.15
N PRO A 37 16.96 6.82 2.90
CA PRO A 37 17.61 8.12 2.98
C PRO A 37 18.98 8.02 3.63
N ALA A 38 19.91 8.90 3.27
CA ALA A 38 21.23 8.95 3.90
C ALA A 38 21.18 9.24 5.42
N THR A 39 20.13 9.92 5.87
CA THR A 39 19.98 10.45 7.22
C THR A 39 19.04 9.62 8.12
N GLY A 40 18.41 8.58 7.60
CA GLY A 40 17.14 8.14 8.18
C GLY A 40 16.81 6.67 8.08
N LYS A 41 15.64 6.35 8.62
CA LYS A 41 15.07 5.02 8.65
C LYS A 41 14.48 4.71 7.27
N PRO A 42 14.74 3.51 6.70
CA PRO A 42 14.10 3.10 5.45
C PRO A 42 12.58 3.12 5.54
N TYR A 43 11.92 3.34 4.42
CA TYR A 43 10.47 3.32 4.33
C TYR A 43 9.98 2.66 3.02
N PRO A 44 8.76 2.11 3.02
CA PRO A 44 8.20 1.46 1.84
C PRO A 44 7.69 2.45 0.81
N GLN A 45 7.85 2.05 -0.45
CA GLN A 45 7.11 2.54 -1.60
C GLN A 45 6.80 1.34 -2.51
N TRP A 46 6.07 1.56 -3.59
CA TRP A 46 5.77 0.53 -4.56
C TRP A 46 5.62 1.12 -5.96
N ILE A 47 5.94 0.34 -6.99
CA ILE A 47 5.77 0.78 -8.39
C ILE A 47 5.27 -0.37 -9.27
N GLU A 48 4.40 -0.04 -10.21
CA GLU A 48 4.00 -0.91 -11.32
C GLU A 48 4.38 -0.29 -12.65
N LEU A 49 5.07 -1.08 -13.47
CA LEU A 49 5.53 -0.69 -14.80
C LEU A 49 4.97 -1.65 -15.83
N THR A 50 4.46 -1.13 -16.93
CA THR A 50 3.91 -1.86 -18.07
C THR A 50 4.49 -1.29 -19.35
N GLU A 51 4.39 -2.04 -20.44
CA GLU A 51 4.82 -1.58 -21.76
C GLU A 51 3.65 -1.64 -22.73
N ASN A 52 3.45 -0.54 -23.45
CA ASN A 52 2.39 -0.40 -24.44
C ASN A 52 2.94 0.31 -25.68
N GLY A 53 3.07 -0.42 -26.78
CA GLY A 53 3.51 0.16 -28.05
C GLY A 53 4.93 0.75 -28.02
N GLY A 54 5.84 0.17 -27.25
CA GLY A 54 7.23 0.63 -27.08
C GLY A 54 7.43 1.68 -25.99
N LYS A 55 6.35 2.17 -25.36
CA LYS A 55 6.40 3.14 -24.27
C LYS A 55 6.24 2.45 -22.92
N ILE A 56 7.06 2.83 -21.94
CA ILE A 56 6.92 2.38 -20.56
C ILE A 56 5.92 3.30 -19.86
N GLU A 57 4.90 2.69 -19.27
CA GLU A 57 3.83 3.38 -18.52
C GLU A 57 3.69 2.73 -17.15
N GLY A 58 3.08 3.43 -16.20
CA GLY A 58 3.01 2.90 -14.85
C GLY A 58 2.42 3.82 -13.82
N ARG A 59 2.50 3.38 -12.56
CA ARG A 59 2.08 4.13 -11.39
C ARG A 59 2.97 3.83 -10.21
N VAL A 60 3.10 4.81 -9.33
CA VAL A 60 3.88 4.73 -8.09
C VAL A 60 2.96 4.97 -6.90
N GLN A 61 3.19 4.20 -5.84
CA GLN A 61 2.63 4.46 -4.51
C GLN A 61 3.73 5.10 -3.66
N PRO A 62 3.62 6.39 -3.34
CA PRO A 62 4.54 7.05 -2.40
C PRO A 62 4.34 6.54 -0.96
N ARG A 63 5.23 6.96 -0.05
CA ARG A 63 5.20 6.55 1.36
C ARG A 63 3.85 6.83 2.04
N GLY A 64 3.17 7.91 1.67
CA GLY A 64 1.86 8.30 2.17
C GLY A 64 1.05 8.99 1.09
N GLY A 65 -0.26 9.11 1.29
CA GLY A 65 -1.19 9.55 0.26
C GLY A 65 -1.48 8.46 -0.77
N GLY A 66 -2.25 8.81 -1.80
CA GLY A 66 -2.66 7.87 -2.84
C GLY A 66 -1.57 7.60 -3.89
N TRP A 67 -1.72 6.50 -4.63
CA TRP A 67 -0.91 6.24 -5.80
C TRP A 67 -1.21 7.27 -6.90
N HIS A 68 -0.26 7.48 -7.81
CA HIS A 68 -0.47 8.30 -8.98
C HIS A 68 0.31 7.75 -10.18
N PRO A 69 -0.09 8.08 -11.43
CA PRO A 69 0.67 7.67 -12.61
C PRO A 69 2.08 8.28 -12.59
N ILE A 70 3.04 7.57 -13.18
CA ILE A 70 4.33 8.15 -13.53
C ILE A 70 4.15 9.11 -14.71
N SER A 71 4.94 10.17 -14.79
CA SER A 71 4.84 11.16 -15.87
C SER A 71 5.67 10.76 -17.10
N ASP A 72 6.76 10.02 -16.91
CA ASP A 72 7.59 9.48 -17.97
C ASP A 72 8.41 8.26 -17.49
N ALA A 73 8.77 7.39 -18.42
CA ALA A 73 9.78 6.37 -18.20
C ALA A 73 10.47 5.95 -19.50
N HIS A 74 11.80 5.86 -19.46
CA HIS A 74 12.61 5.47 -20.61
C HIS A 74 13.92 4.81 -20.19
N ILE A 75 14.52 4.06 -21.11
CA ILE A 75 15.83 3.44 -20.90
C ILE A 75 16.92 4.40 -21.38
N GLU A 76 17.87 4.72 -20.51
CA GLU A 76 19.08 5.49 -20.84
C GLU A 76 20.31 4.74 -20.30
N SER A 77 21.28 4.45 -21.17
CA SER A 77 22.55 3.80 -20.76
C SER A 77 22.36 2.51 -19.92
N SER A 78 21.37 1.68 -20.27
CA SER A 78 20.96 0.46 -19.56
C SER A 78 20.37 0.67 -18.15
N LYS A 79 20.07 1.92 -17.77
CA LYS A 79 19.24 2.25 -16.62
C LYS A 79 17.82 2.56 -17.07
N LEU A 80 16.85 2.23 -16.23
CA LEU A 80 15.51 2.78 -16.36
C LEU A 80 15.46 4.11 -15.61
N ILE A 81 15.09 5.17 -16.30
CA ILE A 81 14.77 6.48 -15.73
C ILE A 81 13.25 6.55 -15.58
N VAL A 82 12.74 6.83 -14.38
CA VAL A 82 11.30 6.98 -14.12
C VAL A 82 11.04 8.32 -13.46
N ALA A 83 10.20 9.14 -14.06
CA ALA A 83 9.73 10.38 -13.45
C ALA A 83 8.53 10.09 -12.52
N VAL A 84 8.80 10.08 -11.22
CA VAL A 84 7.85 9.68 -10.16
C VAL A 84 7.25 10.88 -9.42
N GLY A 85 7.55 12.11 -9.83
CA GLY A 85 7.04 13.31 -9.20
C GLY A 85 7.62 14.57 -9.82
N GLU A 86 7.23 15.73 -9.30
CA GLU A 86 7.81 17.00 -9.74
C GLU A 86 9.31 17.03 -9.42
N ALA A 87 10.13 17.18 -10.45
CA ALA A 87 11.59 17.17 -10.38
C ALA A 87 12.22 15.94 -9.68
N THR A 88 11.48 14.83 -9.54
CA THR A 88 11.93 13.62 -8.85
C THR A 88 11.97 12.45 -9.82
N ASN A 89 13.18 11.92 -10.04
CA ASN A 89 13.41 10.78 -10.93
C ASN A 89 14.03 9.61 -10.18
N TRP A 90 13.67 8.39 -10.55
CA TRP A 90 14.37 7.20 -10.12
C TRP A 90 15.26 6.70 -11.24
N GLU A 91 16.55 6.54 -10.94
CA GLU A 91 17.50 5.84 -11.82
C GLU A 91 17.66 4.40 -11.33
N LEU A 92 17.10 3.45 -12.07
CA LEU A 92 17.03 2.05 -11.68
C LEU A 92 17.88 1.15 -12.58
N THR A 93 18.43 0.11 -11.99
CA THR A 93 19.15 -0.98 -12.65
C THR A 93 18.55 -2.31 -12.20
N SER A 94 18.64 -3.35 -13.03
CA SER A 94 18.26 -4.71 -12.65
C SER A 94 19.51 -5.59 -12.58
N PRO A 95 20.17 -5.68 -11.41
CA PRO A 95 21.43 -6.43 -11.28
C PRO A 95 21.24 -7.95 -11.39
N SER A 96 20.02 -8.44 -11.19
CA SER A 96 19.64 -9.84 -11.33
C SER A 96 18.12 -9.96 -11.46
N ALA A 97 17.63 -11.10 -11.96
CA ALA A 97 16.21 -11.35 -12.11
C ALA A 97 15.45 -11.12 -10.79
N GLY A 98 14.38 -10.34 -10.85
CA GLY A 98 13.53 -10.04 -9.69
C GLY A 98 14.14 -9.08 -8.67
N LYS A 99 15.24 -8.39 -9.00
CA LYS A 99 15.81 -7.30 -8.19
C LYS A 99 15.95 -6.01 -8.99
N LEU A 100 15.70 -4.90 -8.30
CA LEU A 100 16.06 -3.56 -8.73
C LEU A 100 16.97 -2.91 -7.70
N THR A 101 17.91 -2.10 -8.18
CA THR A 101 18.73 -1.21 -7.36
C THR A 101 18.82 0.14 -8.04
N GLY A 102 18.88 1.22 -7.28
CA GLY A 102 18.92 2.54 -7.87
C GLY A 102 19.09 3.67 -6.88
N ILE A 103 18.88 4.87 -7.39
CA ILE A 103 18.95 6.10 -6.62
C ILE A 103 17.82 7.03 -7.06
N GLU A 104 17.22 7.70 -6.09
CA GLU A 104 16.32 8.82 -6.35
C GLU A 104 17.13 10.08 -6.63
N LYS A 105 16.68 10.89 -7.58
CA LYS A 105 17.33 12.11 -8.03
C LYS A 105 16.36 13.26 -7.93
N HIS A 106 16.81 14.36 -7.34
CA HIS A 106 16.12 15.65 -7.39
C HIS A 106 16.90 16.59 -8.31
N GLY A 107 16.47 16.68 -9.58
CA GLY A 107 17.30 17.23 -10.64
C GLY A 107 18.62 16.46 -10.76
N ASN A 108 19.76 17.14 -10.56
CA ASN A 108 21.09 16.52 -10.61
C ASN A 108 21.61 16.06 -9.22
N THR A 109 20.82 16.23 -8.17
CA THR A 109 21.23 15.89 -6.80
C THR A 109 20.83 14.47 -6.45
N ASP A 110 21.80 13.70 -5.97
CA ASP A 110 21.62 12.37 -5.42
C ASP A 110 20.78 12.44 -4.15
N GLY A 111 19.68 11.68 -4.16
CA GLY A 111 18.77 11.49 -3.04
C GLY A 111 18.94 10.10 -2.42
N PRO A 112 17.85 9.57 -1.84
CA PRO A 112 17.84 8.25 -1.21
C PRO A 112 18.25 7.09 -2.14
N ALA A 113 18.84 6.05 -1.53
CA ALA A 113 19.08 4.77 -2.22
C ALA A 113 17.77 4.00 -2.37
N LEU A 114 17.62 3.31 -3.50
CA LEU A 114 16.45 2.52 -3.85
C LEU A 114 16.82 1.04 -3.97
N ALA A 115 16.03 0.17 -3.36
CA ALA A 115 16.08 -1.27 -3.57
C ALA A 115 14.68 -1.78 -3.87
N GLY A 116 14.55 -2.64 -4.88
CA GLY A 116 13.29 -3.24 -5.27
C GLY A 116 13.38 -4.76 -5.33
N VAL A 117 12.35 -5.43 -4.86
CA VAL A 117 12.14 -6.86 -5.11
C VAL A 117 10.85 -7.06 -5.88
N LYS A 118 10.80 -8.10 -6.72
CA LYS A 118 9.59 -8.38 -7.48
C LYS A 118 8.42 -8.65 -6.53
N ALA A 119 7.32 -7.94 -6.72
CA ALA A 119 6.14 -8.17 -5.92
C ALA A 119 5.63 -9.62 -6.14
N PRO A 120 5.34 -10.38 -5.06
CA PRO A 120 4.85 -11.76 -5.16
C PRO A 120 3.46 -11.80 -5.79
N SER A 121 3.00 -12.88 -6.45
CA SER A 121 1.61 -12.87 -6.97
C SER A 121 0.57 -12.84 -5.85
N LEU A 122 0.82 -13.60 -4.77
CA LEU A 122 -0.12 -13.83 -3.67
C LEU A 122 -1.52 -14.26 -4.13
N ASP A 123 -1.62 -14.89 -5.27
CA ASP A 123 -2.85 -15.53 -5.72
C ASP A 123 -2.96 -16.90 -5.03
N ARG A 124 -3.83 -16.98 -4.02
CA ARG A 124 -3.97 -18.13 -3.13
C ARG A 124 -5.43 -18.56 -3.07
N PRO A 125 -5.72 -19.87 -3.08
CA PRO A 125 -7.09 -20.34 -2.98
C PRO A 125 -7.68 -20.03 -1.60
N MET A 126 -8.97 -19.69 -1.57
CA MET A 126 -9.72 -19.48 -0.33
C MET A 126 -9.64 -20.73 0.58
N PRO A 127 -9.23 -20.58 1.86
CA PRO A 127 -9.24 -21.66 2.83
C PRO A 127 -10.63 -22.28 3.02
N LYS A 128 -10.69 -23.61 3.01
CA LYS A 128 -11.95 -24.38 3.19
C LYS A 128 -12.48 -24.35 4.62
N LYS A 129 -11.61 -24.12 5.60
CA LYS A 129 -11.94 -24.12 7.02
C LYS A 129 -11.20 -22.99 7.72
N TRP A 130 -11.88 -22.39 8.68
CA TRP A 130 -11.40 -21.29 9.51
C TRP A 130 -11.51 -21.69 10.98
N THR A 131 -10.63 -21.16 11.82
CA THR A 131 -10.79 -21.27 13.27
C THR A 131 -12.08 -20.56 13.71
N LYS A 132 -12.55 -20.85 14.93
CA LYS A 132 -13.56 -19.97 15.56
C LYS A 132 -12.97 -18.56 15.74
N PRO A 133 -13.77 -17.50 15.61
CA PRO A 133 -13.30 -16.15 15.91
C PRO A 133 -12.81 -16.07 17.36
N ARG A 134 -11.68 -15.39 17.56
CA ARG A 134 -11.17 -15.05 18.89
C ARG A 134 -10.90 -13.55 18.98
N PRO A 135 -11.10 -12.92 20.15
CA PRO A 135 -10.76 -11.52 20.34
C PRO A 135 -9.24 -11.30 20.24
N ILE A 136 -8.86 -10.16 19.68
CA ILE A 136 -7.48 -9.62 19.72
C ILE A 136 -7.40 -8.33 20.55
N PHE A 137 -8.52 -7.88 21.11
CA PHE A 137 -8.60 -6.80 22.10
C PHE A 137 -9.65 -7.21 23.15
N ASP A 138 -9.32 -7.05 24.43
CA ASP A 138 -10.16 -7.54 25.54
C ASP A 138 -10.97 -6.43 26.25
N GLY A 139 -10.82 -5.18 25.80
CA GLY A 139 -11.52 -4.03 26.36
C GLY A 139 -10.90 -3.43 27.62
N LYS A 140 -9.78 -3.97 28.12
CA LYS A 140 -9.23 -3.59 29.43
C LYS A 140 -7.94 -2.79 29.36
N ASP A 141 -7.03 -3.22 28.51
CA ASP A 141 -5.73 -2.58 28.33
C ASP A 141 -5.22 -2.77 26.90
N LEU A 142 -4.06 -2.21 26.58
CA LEU A 142 -3.43 -2.33 25.27
C LEU A 142 -2.63 -3.63 25.11
N LYS A 143 -2.83 -4.66 25.95
CA LYS A 143 -2.08 -5.91 25.82
C LYS A 143 -2.32 -6.54 24.45
N GLY A 144 -1.23 -6.87 23.77
CA GLY A 144 -1.28 -7.36 22.39
C GLY A 144 -1.26 -6.24 21.34
N TRP A 145 -1.18 -4.98 21.76
CA TRP A 145 -1.09 -3.80 20.92
C TRP A 145 0.07 -2.90 21.35
N GLU A 146 0.74 -2.27 20.40
CA GLU A 146 1.85 -1.34 20.68
C GLU A 146 1.75 -0.09 19.82
N PRO A 147 1.89 1.11 20.40
CA PRO A 147 1.99 2.34 19.63
C PRO A 147 3.26 2.36 18.77
N ILE A 148 3.17 2.97 17.59
CA ILE A 148 4.26 3.12 16.63
C ILE A 148 4.30 4.54 16.06
N GLY A 149 5.42 4.92 15.44
CA GLY A 149 5.62 6.28 14.96
C GLY A 149 5.96 7.20 16.13
N ASN A 150 5.11 8.20 16.40
CA ASN A 150 5.33 9.15 17.49
C ASN A 150 4.82 8.59 18.85
N VAL A 151 5.50 7.56 19.34
CA VAL A 151 5.13 6.82 20.57
C VAL A 151 5.02 7.74 21.79
N ASP A 152 5.89 8.74 21.91
CA ASP A 152 5.88 9.72 22.99
C ASP A 152 4.59 10.56 23.01
N ASN A 153 3.90 10.65 21.87
CA ASN A 153 2.60 11.30 21.72
C ASN A 153 1.47 10.29 21.44
N SER A 154 1.55 9.09 22.02
CA SER A 154 0.45 8.13 21.92
C SER A 154 -0.82 8.67 22.59
N LYS A 155 -1.95 8.57 21.88
CA LYS A 155 -3.30 8.89 22.38
C LYS A 155 -4.17 7.64 22.54
N TRP A 156 -3.58 6.46 22.33
CA TRP A 156 -4.29 5.20 22.43
C TRP A 156 -4.53 4.81 23.89
N VAL A 157 -5.78 4.50 24.21
CA VAL A 157 -6.20 4.04 25.54
C VAL A 157 -7.25 2.95 25.41
N ALA A 158 -7.30 2.04 26.38
CA ALA A 158 -8.46 1.20 26.59
C ALA A 158 -9.42 1.94 27.53
N ARG A 159 -10.63 2.26 27.07
CA ARG A 159 -11.62 3.01 27.84
C ARG A 159 -13.01 2.44 27.55
N ASN A 160 -13.77 2.14 28.59
CA ASN A 160 -15.15 1.64 28.48
C ASN A 160 -15.33 0.36 27.62
N GLY A 161 -14.31 -0.50 27.54
CA GLY A 161 -14.35 -1.69 26.68
C GLY A 161 -13.95 -1.44 25.22
N GLU A 162 -13.52 -0.23 24.89
CA GLU A 162 -13.14 0.22 23.55
C GLU A 162 -11.64 0.54 23.48
N LEU A 163 -11.06 0.34 22.30
CA LEU A 163 -9.74 0.82 21.93
C LEU A 163 -9.93 2.20 21.31
N VAL A 164 -9.51 3.24 22.03
CA VAL A 164 -9.81 4.64 21.68
C VAL A 164 -8.52 5.35 21.28
N ASN A 165 -8.52 6.00 20.12
CA ASN A 165 -7.53 7.03 19.78
C ASN A 165 -8.07 8.40 20.26
N ASP A 166 -7.65 8.87 21.42
CA ASP A 166 -8.14 10.12 22.02
C ASP A 166 -7.43 11.36 21.43
N ASN A 167 -7.59 11.54 20.11
CA ASN A 167 -6.91 12.57 19.32
C ASN A 167 -7.93 13.55 18.69
N PRO A 168 -8.55 14.45 19.49
CA PRO A 168 -9.63 15.31 19.02
C PRO A 168 -9.17 16.25 17.90
N GLU A 169 -10.08 16.62 17.00
CA GLU A 169 -9.81 17.54 15.89
C GLU A 169 -9.32 18.92 16.36
N VAL A 170 -8.32 19.44 15.65
CA VAL A 170 -7.82 20.80 15.81
C VAL A 170 -8.06 21.53 14.49
N PRO A 171 -8.84 22.63 14.48
CA PRO A 171 -9.16 23.35 13.25
C PRO A 171 -7.91 23.73 12.44
N GLY A 172 -7.90 23.35 11.16
CA GLY A 172 -6.80 23.64 10.24
C GLY A 172 -5.61 22.66 10.31
N GLN A 173 -5.64 21.67 11.20
CA GLN A 173 -4.58 20.68 11.33
C GLN A 173 -5.03 19.30 10.82
N ARG A 174 -4.47 18.85 9.71
CA ARG A 174 -4.84 17.55 9.10
C ARG A 174 -4.26 16.35 9.84
N THR A 175 -3.03 16.47 10.35
CA THR A 175 -2.32 15.42 11.08
C THR A 175 -1.82 15.99 12.40
N HIS A 176 -2.07 15.28 13.51
CA HIS A 176 -1.62 15.73 14.83
C HIS A 176 -0.31 15.06 15.26
N GLY A 177 0.18 14.14 14.44
CA GLY A 177 1.39 13.39 14.73
C GLY A 177 1.26 12.60 16.03
N ALA A 178 0.07 12.12 16.36
CA ALA A 178 -0.10 11.13 17.42
C ALA A 178 0.50 9.78 16.97
N ALA A 179 0.69 8.85 17.90
CA ALA A 179 1.11 7.52 17.54
C ALA A 179 0.03 6.80 16.71
N ASN A 180 0.49 6.01 15.75
CA ASN A 180 -0.26 4.90 15.19
C ASN A 180 -0.26 3.73 16.20
N ILE A 181 -1.09 2.69 16.04
CA ILE A 181 -1.02 1.48 16.90
C ILE A 181 -1.08 0.22 16.05
N MET A 182 -0.38 -0.83 16.46
CA MET A 182 -0.45 -2.13 15.77
C MET A 182 -0.53 -3.30 16.72
N THR A 183 -1.01 -4.44 16.25
CA THR A 183 -0.95 -5.70 17.00
C THR A 183 0.49 -6.19 17.11
N THR A 184 0.85 -6.79 18.24
CA THR A 184 2.14 -7.48 18.39
C THR A 184 2.15 -8.83 17.67
N GLU A 185 0.98 -9.44 17.48
CA GLU A 185 0.79 -10.62 16.65
C GLU A 185 0.75 -10.26 15.16
N LYS A 186 1.23 -11.16 14.30
CA LYS A 186 1.21 -11.03 12.85
C LYS A 186 0.35 -12.13 12.21
N PHE A 187 -0.33 -11.77 11.13
CA PHE A 187 -1.29 -12.61 10.44
C PHE A 187 -0.98 -12.68 8.94
N GLN A 188 -1.30 -13.82 8.33
CA GLN A 188 -1.13 -14.03 6.89
C GLN A 188 -2.47 -13.96 6.16
N ASP A 189 -3.28 -15.01 6.26
CA ASP A 189 -4.66 -15.01 5.80
C ASP A 189 -5.57 -14.96 7.02
N PHE A 190 -6.66 -14.21 6.92
CA PHE A 190 -7.58 -14.05 8.04
C PHE A 190 -8.97 -13.61 7.60
N LYS A 191 -9.91 -13.81 8.52
CA LYS A 191 -11.16 -13.06 8.62
C LYS A 191 -11.07 -12.16 9.83
N LEU A 192 -11.20 -10.86 9.63
CA LEU A 192 -11.27 -9.83 10.66
C LEU A 192 -12.72 -9.38 10.79
N HIS A 193 -13.22 -9.32 12.02
CA HIS A 193 -14.38 -8.53 12.38
C HIS A 193 -13.91 -7.37 13.26
N ILE A 194 -14.35 -6.15 12.96
CA ILE A 194 -14.04 -4.96 13.74
C ILE A 194 -15.21 -3.97 13.66
N GLU A 195 -15.60 -3.42 14.80
CA GLU A 195 -16.54 -2.31 14.87
C GLU A 195 -15.77 -1.01 15.08
N VAL A 196 -16.19 0.05 14.40
CA VAL A 196 -15.58 1.38 14.51
C VAL A 196 -16.65 2.46 14.61
N ASN A 197 -16.39 3.46 15.44
CA ASN A 197 -17.08 4.74 15.45
C ASN A 197 -16.08 5.85 15.10
N CYS A 198 -16.28 6.45 13.93
CA CYS A 198 -15.48 7.57 13.44
C CYS A 198 -16.35 8.83 13.50
N PRO A 199 -15.96 9.90 14.22
CA PRO A 199 -16.75 11.12 14.31
C PRO A 199 -16.81 11.85 12.97
N GLU A 200 -17.71 12.83 12.85
CA GLU A 200 -17.69 13.75 11.72
C GLU A 200 -16.32 14.42 11.59
N GLY A 201 -15.82 14.55 10.35
CA GLY A 201 -14.47 15.06 10.08
C GLY A 201 -13.34 14.09 10.41
N GLY A 202 -13.58 12.99 11.12
CA GLY A 202 -12.54 12.03 11.50
C GLY A 202 -11.89 11.33 10.30
N ASN A 203 -10.62 10.96 10.47
CA ASN A 203 -9.85 10.17 9.51
C ASN A 203 -8.94 9.19 10.25
N SER A 204 -8.94 7.94 9.79
CA SER A 204 -8.15 6.82 10.27
C SER A 204 -8.11 5.75 9.16
N GLY A 205 -7.59 4.57 9.48
CA GLY A 205 -7.47 3.48 8.53
C GLY A 205 -7.21 2.16 9.23
N ILE A 206 -7.79 1.09 8.68
CA ILE A 206 -7.55 -0.29 9.12
C ILE A 206 -6.56 -0.91 8.12
N TYR A 207 -5.30 -1.06 8.53
CA TYR A 207 -4.27 -1.63 7.70
C TYR A 207 -4.16 -3.13 7.90
N LEU A 208 -4.50 -3.85 6.84
CA LEU A 208 -4.40 -5.30 6.72
C LEU A 208 -2.93 -5.68 6.50
N ARG A 209 -2.40 -6.52 7.40
CA ARG A 209 -0.96 -6.88 7.45
C ARG A 209 -0.02 -5.66 7.55
N GLY A 210 -0.52 -4.51 8.00
CA GLY A 210 0.23 -3.26 8.05
C GLY A 210 0.53 -2.64 6.69
N ARG A 211 -0.16 -3.06 5.62
CA ARG A 211 0.18 -2.66 4.24
C ARG A 211 -0.99 -2.19 3.39
N TYR A 212 -2.19 -2.70 3.64
CA TYR A 212 -3.35 -2.40 2.81
C TYR A 212 -4.44 -1.74 3.64
N GLU A 213 -4.71 -0.48 3.36
CA GLU A 213 -5.67 0.32 4.10
C GLU A 213 -7.10 0.12 3.60
N VAL A 214 -7.97 -0.28 4.53
CA VAL A 214 -9.41 -0.02 4.43
C VAL A 214 -9.68 1.31 5.11
N GLN A 215 -10.16 2.29 4.34
CA GLN A 215 -10.32 3.66 4.81
C GLN A 215 -11.37 3.78 5.91
N VAL A 216 -11.04 4.50 6.98
CA VAL A 216 -11.98 4.88 8.04
C VAL A 216 -12.12 6.40 8.07
N GLY A 217 -13.30 6.91 7.73
CA GLY A 217 -13.58 8.35 7.77
C GLY A 217 -13.74 8.95 6.38
N THR A 218 -13.32 10.20 6.21
CA THR A 218 -13.51 10.95 4.96
C THR A 218 -12.34 11.91 4.68
N GLU A 219 -12.03 12.12 3.40
CA GLU A 219 -11.11 13.18 2.96
C GLU A 219 -11.86 14.35 2.28
N GLY A 220 -13.17 14.46 2.54
CA GLY A 220 -13.99 15.58 2.07
C GLY A 220 -14.63 15.36 0.70
N GLY A 221 -14.77 14.12 0.24
CA GLY A 221 -15.61 13.75 -0.90
C GLY A 221 -15.01 14.01 -2.29
N LYS A 222 -13.75 14.46 -2.37
CA LYS A 222 -13.12 14.80 -3.67
C LYS A 222 -12.77 13.56 -4.49
N LEU A 223 -12.33 12.50 -3.82
CA LEU A 223 -11.94 11.23 -4.44
C LEU A 223 -12.71 10.12 -3.75
N PRO A 224 -13.66 9.45 -4.44
CA PRO A 224 -14.43 8.36 -3.83
C PRO A 224 -13.56 7.22 -3.26
N SER A 225 -12.36 6.98 -3.82
CA SER A 225 -11.41 5.98 -3.32
C SER A 225 -10.70 6.37 -2.02
N HIS A 226 -11.01 7.53 -1.45
CA HIS A 226 -10.46 8.06 -0.20
C HIS A 226 -11.55 8.19 0.89
N GLU A 227 -12.70 7.55 0.67
CA GLU A 227 -13.86 7.62 1.56
C GLU A 227 -14.10 6.31 2.32
N MET A 228 -14.85 6.39 3.42
CA MET A 228 -15.15 5.28 4.33
C MET A 228 -15.46 3.95 3.60
N GLY A 229 -14.65 2.94 3.88
CA GLY A 229 -14.75 1.59 3.32
C GLY A 229 -14.11 1.42 1.94
N ALA A 230 -13.44 2.43 1.38
CA ALA A 230 -12.57 2.25 0.22
C ALA A 230 -11.38 1.34 0.56
N ILE A 231 -10.86 0.62 -0.43
CA ILE A 231 -9.45 0.22 -0.40
C ILE A 231 -8.68 1.45 -0.84
N TYR A 232 -7.97 2.08 0.09
CA TYR A 232 -7.49 3.45 -0.07
C TYR A 232 -6.77 3.67 -1.40
N SER A 233 -7.19 4.71 -2.11
CA SER A 233 -6.73 5.12 -3.44
C SER A 233 -7.01 4.13 -4.59
N HIS A 234 -7.29 2.85 -4.33
CA HIS A 234 -7.50 1.84 -5.37
C HIS A 234 -8.97 1.61 -5.73
N TYR A 235 -9.82 1.30 -4.75
CA TYR A 235 -11.20 0.89 -5.00
C TYR A 235 -12.17 1.73 -4.17
N PRO A 236 -13.03 2.54 -4.80
CA PRO A 236 -14.04 3.31 -4.08
C PRO A 236 -15.12 2.39 -3.50
N PRO A 237 -15.84 2.82 -2.45
CA PRO A 237 -17.03 2.12 -1.98
C PRO A 237 -18.11 2.14 -3.09
N PRO A 238 -19.14 1.27 -3.00
CA PRO A 238 -20.25 1.28 -3.93
C PRO A 238 -20.88 2.67 -4.05
N ALA A 239 -21.29 3.05 -5.27
CA ALA A 239 -21.91 4.35 -5.51
C ALA A 239 -23.14 4.56 -4.62
N GLY A 240 -23.24 5.74 -4.00
CA GLY A 240 -24.34 6.08 -3.09
C GLY A 240 -24.19 5.53 -1.66
N SER A 241 -23.06 4.92 -1.32
CA SER A 241 -22.76 4.51 0.05
C SER A 241 -22.74 5.71 1.01
N GLU A 242 -23.39 5.58 2.15
CA GLU A 242 -23.33 6.57 3.22
C GLU A 242 -22.01 6.46 3.99
N LEU A 243 -21.46 7.60 4.45
CA LEU A 243 -20.24 7.61 5.25
C LEU A 243 -20.45 7.04 6.66
N GLY A 244 -21.66 7.13 7.22
CA GLY A 244 -21.99 6.59 8.55
C GLY A 244 -21.15 7.15 9.70
N LEU A 245 -20.66 8.39 9.59
CA LEU A 245 -19.88 9.06 10.63
C LEU A 245 -20.72 9.30 11.89
N GLY A 246 -20.08 9.30 13.06
CA GLY A 246 -20.69 9.45 14.38
C GLY A 246 -21.51 8.25 14.85
N LYS A 247 -21.48 7.14 14.10
CA LYS A 247 -22.23 5.91 14.40
C LYS A 247 -21.27 4.72 14.39
N TRP A 248 -21.59 3.73 15.22
CA TRP A 248 -20.96 2.42 15.12
C TRP A 248 -21.31 1.78 13.78
N THR A 249 -20.27 1.40 13.05
CA THR A 249 -20.34 0.63 11.80
C THR A 249 -19.45 -0.59 11.94
N THR A 250 -19.82 -1.67 11.27
CA THR A 250 -19.10 -2.95 11.31
C THR A 250 -18.31 -3.15 10.03
N PHE A 251 -17.12 -3.73 10.14
CA PHE A 251 -16.34 -4.23 9.02
C PHE A 251 -16.06 -5.71 9.21
N ASP A 252 -16.50 -6.52 8.25
CA ASP A 252 -16.12 -7.93 8.11
C ASP A 252 -15.21 -8.05 6.89
N ILE A 253 -13.93 -8.32 7.15
CA ILE A 253 -12.87 -8.29 6.13
C ILE A 253 -12.25 -9.67 6.02
N THR A 254 -12.29 -10.26 4.83
CA THR A 254 -11.52 -11.48 4.51
C THR A 254 -10.35 -11.11 3.63
N LEU A 255 -9.13 -11.43 4.07
CA LEU A 255 -7.93 -11.30 3.25
C LEU A 255 -7.31 -12.69 3.05
N VAL A 256 -7.19 -13.10 1.79
CA VAL A 256 -6.46 -14.31 1.39
C VAL A 256 -5.50 -13.94 0.29
N GLY A 257 -4.19 -14.13 0.53
CA GLY A 257 -3.23 -13.59 -0.43
C GLY A 257 -3.23 -12.07 -0.41
N ARG A 258 -3.47 -11.49 -1.58
CA ARG A 258 -3.76 -10.05 -1.76
C ARG A 258 -5.22 -9.80 -2.20
N HIS A 259 -6.08 -10.82 -2.15
CA HIS A 259 -7.49 -10.66 -2.48
C HIS A 259 -8.28 -10.34 -1.23
N VAL A 260 -9.08 -9.27 -1.31
CA VAL A 260 -9.85 -8.75 -0.20
C VAL A 260 -11.34 -8.78 -0.49
N THR A 261 -12.10 -9.26 0.48
CA THR A 261 -13.55 -9.07 0.54
C THR A 261 -13.85 -8.19 1.75
N VAL A 262 -14.61 -7.12 1.56
CA VAL A 262 -15.02 -6.20 2.62
C VAL A 262 -16.53 -6.11 2.63
N LEU A 263 -17.14 -6.47 3.76
CA LEU A 263 -18.51 -6.12 4.06
C LEU A 263 -18.50 -4.99 5.09
N ARG A 264 -19.35 -3.99 4.89
CA ARG A 264 -19.60 -2.95 5.86
C ARG A 264 -21.09 -2.92 6.19
N ASP A 265 -21.43 -3.04 7.47
CA ASP A 265 -22.82 -3.17 7.94
C ASP A 265 -23.60 -4.26 7.18
N GLY A 266 -22.92 -5.40 6.95
CA GLY A 266 -23.45 -6.54 6.21
C GLY A 266 -23.59 -6.35 4.69
N LYS A 267 -23.25 -5.17 4.13
CA LYS A 267 -23.30 -4.90 2.70
C LYS A 267 -21.93 -5.11 2.07
N VAL A 268 -21.88 -5.73 0.89
CA VAL A 268 -20.62 -5.95 0.16
C VAL A 268 -20.13 -4.63 -0.41
N TYR A 269 -18.92 -4.24 -0.02
CA TYR A 269 -18.20 -3.07 -0.55
C TYR A 269 -17.18 -3.49 -1.60
N HIS A 270 -16.43 -4.55 -1.31
CA HIS A 270 -15.45 -5.15 -2.21
C HIS A 270 -15.65 -6.66 -2.19
N ASP A 271 -15.76 -7.29 -3.36
CA ASP A 271 -15.96 -8.74 -3.50
C ASP A 271 -14.71 -9.38 -4.12
N ASN A 272 -13.89 -9.99 -3.27
CA ASN A 272 -12.67 -10.72 -3.64
C ASN A 272 -11.80 -9.99 -4.69
N VAL A 273 -11.60 -8.68 -4.51
CA VAL A 273 -10.79 -7.86 -5.43
C VAL A 273 -9.30 -8.01 -5.12
N GLU A 274 -8.46 -8.04 -6.15
CA GLU A 274 -7.01 -8.04 -5.98
C GLU A 274 -6.52 -6.65 -5.55
N ILE A 275 -5.80 -6.54 -4.44
CA ILE A 275 -5.13 -5.29 -4.07
C ILE A 275 -3.81 -5.21 -4.86
N PRO A 276 -3.59 -4.18 -5.70
CA PRO A 276 -2.44 -4.16 -6.61
C PRO A 276 -1.07 -4.20 -5.90
N GLY A 277 -0.95 -3.49 -4.78
CA GLY A 277 0.23 -3.41 -3.94
C GLY A 277 -0.09 -2.72 -2.61
N PRO A 278 0.92 -2.43 -1.77
CA PRO A 278 0.73 -1.68 -0.54
C PRO A 278 0.05 -0.33 -0.81
N THR A 279 -0.78 0.15 0.11
CA THR A 279 -1.32 1.53 0.09
C THR A 279 -0.34 2.50 0.77
N GLY A 280 -0.58 3.80 0.63
CA GLY A 280 0.13 4.80 1.43
C GLY A 280 0.00 4.50 2.91
N GLY A 281 1.02 4.82 3.71
CA GLY A 281 1.05 4.53 5.15
C GLY A 281 1.50 3.12 5.53
N ALA A 282 1.81 2.25 4.55
CA ALA A 282 2.33 0.91 4.82
C ALA A 282 3.58 0.92 5.72
N LEU A 283 3.72 -0.12 6.55
CA LEU A 283 4.86 -0.28 7.46
C LEU A 283 6.12 -0.77 6.73
N ASP A 284 5.93 -1.61 5.72
CA ASP A 284 6.98 -2.17 4.87
C ASP A 284 6.36 -2.65 3.53
N SER A 285 7.20 -2.99 2.55
CA SER A 285 6.77 -3.53 1.25
C SER A 285 6.89 -5.06 1.17
N ASN A 286 7.09 -5.78 2.27
CA ASN A 286 7.30 -7.24 2.25
C ASN A 286 5.97 -7.99 2.11
N GLU A 287 5.29 -7.87 0.97
CA GLU A 287 3.91 -8.36 0.78
C GLU A 287 3.72 -9.86 1.05
N ALA A 288 4.77 -10.68 0.89
CA ALA A 288 4.72 -12.12 1.14
C ALA A 288 4.61 -12.47 2.63
N GLU A 289 5.13 -11.62 3.50
CA GLU A 289 5.28 -11.91 4.92
C GLU A 289 4.00 -11.65 5.72
N PRO A 290 3.79 -12.40 6.82
CA PRO A 290 2.76 -12.07 7.78
C PRO A 290 2.99 -10.66 8.33
N GLY A 291 1.90 -9.95 8.62
CA GLY A 291 1.95 -8.59 9.14
C GLY A 291 0.92 -8.33 10.23
N PRO A 292 1.10 -7.28 11.04
CA PRO A 292 0.16 -6.94 12.10
C PRO A 292 -1.13 -6.34 11.53
N PHE A 293 -2.16 -6.19 12.35
CA PHE A 293 -3.13 -5.13 12.10
C PHE A 293 -2.55 -3.81 12.57
N TYR A 294 -2.73 -2.75 11.80
CA TYR A 294 -2.31 -1.39 12.14
C TYR A 294 -3.53 -0.48 12.03
N LEU A 295 -3.75 0.37 13.04
CA LEU A 295 -4.78 1.41 13.02
C LEU A 295 -4.12 2.78 12.99
N GLN A 296 -4.55 3.62 12.04
CA GLN A 296 -4.00 4.96 11.86
C GLN A 296 -4.51 5.90 12.94
N GLY A 297 -3.60 6.39 13.78
CA GLY A 297 -3.89 7.28 14.90
C GLY A 297 -3.31 8.69 14.76
N ASP A 298 -2.41 8.89 13.80
CA ASP A 298 -1.73 10.17 13.55
C ASP A 298 -2.62 11.24 12.86
N HIS A 299 -3.80 10.83 12.40
CA HIS A 299 -4.88 11.66 11.89
C HIS A 299 -5.86 12.09 12.99
N HIS A 300 -6.73 13.06 12.68
CA HIS A 300 -7.61 13.70 13.64
C HIS A 300 -8.95 12.97 13.81
N GLY A 301 -9.56 13.18 14.99
CA GLY A 301 -10.83 12.60 15.39
C GLY A 301 -10.64 11.62 16.56
N VAL A 302 -11.55 11.68 17.54
CA VAL A 302 -11.63 10.66 18.58
C VAL A 302 -12.25 9.40 17.99
N ILE A 303 -11.42 8.46 17.56
CA ILE A 303 -11.86 7.21 16.93
C ILE A 303 -11.97 6.11 17.98
N GLU A 304 -13.07 5.37 17.95
CA GLU A 304 -13.33 4.28 18.89
C GLU A 304 -13.47 2.96 18.12
N TYR A 305 -12.80 1.92 18.60
CA TYR A 305 -12.86 0.57 18.05
C TYR A 305 -13.31 -0.42 19.12
N ARG A 306 -14.10 -1.42 18.74
CA ARG A 306 -14.46 -2.52 19.64
C ARG A 306 -14.72 -3.81 18.88
N ASN A 307 -14.96 -4.88 19.66
CA ASN A 307 -15.32 -6.20 19.14
C ASN A 307 -14.35 -6.68 18.05
N ILE A 308 -13.04 -6.54 18.29
CA ILE A 308 -12.02 -6.87 17.31
C ILE A 308 -11.71 -8.37 17.41
N THR A 309 -12.14 -9.14 16.42
CA THR A 309 -11.92 -10.59 16.41
C THR A 309 -11.29 -11.08 15.12
N ILE A 310 -10.51 -12.16 15.23
CA ILE A 310 -9.85 -12.78 14.09
C ILE A 310 -10.16 -14.28 14.01
N SER A 311 -10.34 -14.78 12.79
CA SER A 311 -10.24 -16.19 12.44
C SER A 311 -9.11 -16.39 11.43
N VAL A 312 -8.32 -17.44 11.61
CA VAL A 312 -7.24 -17.82 10.68
C VAL A 312 -7.55 -19.15 10.02
N PRO A 313 -6.88 -19.54 8.92
CA PRO A 313 -7.05 -20.86 8.33
C PRO A 313 -6.86 -21.96 9.38
N ALA A 314 -7.80 -22.89 9.45
CA ALA A 314 -7.65 -24.06 10.31
C ALA A 314 -6.61 -25.01 9.70
N LYS A 315 -5.77 -25.61 10.56
CA LYS A 315 -4.85 -26.69 10.16
C LYS A 315 -5.62 -27.95 9.76
#